data_AF-A0AAV0P0Y6-F1
#
_entry.id   AF-A0AAV0P0Y6-F1
#
_cell.length_a   1.000
_cell.length_b   1.000
_cell.length_c   1.000
_cell.angle_alpha   90.00
_cell.angle_beta   90.00
_cell.angle_gamma   90.00
#
_symmetry.space_group_name_H-M   'P 1'
#
loop_
_entity.id
_entity.type
_entity.pdbx_description
1 polymer ?
#
loop_
_entity_poly.entity_id
_entity_poly.type
_entity_poly.pdbx_seq_one_letter_code
_entity_poly.pdbx_strand_id
1 'polypeptide(L)'
;MKKLNSLCHLLVILHPFWLSLAAAAESTINYLPGFDGPLPFDLETGYIGVGEAEEVQLFYYFVKSERNPEEDPLLLWLTGGPGCSSFSGLAYEVGPFRFQQAEYNGTLPTLVYNPNSWTKVASMIFIDSPVGTGFSYVTTNSSAIRPGDIVQVSHAQEFLRRVSIFASFMFLES
;
A
#
# COMPACT_ATOMS: atom_id res chain seq x y z
N MET A 1 24.43 -41.68 49.37
CA MET A 1 23.34 -40.73 49.05
C MET A 1 24.02 -39.38 48.74
N LYS A 2 23.96 -38.71 47.59
CA LYS A 2 23.14 -38.75 46.36
C LYS A 2 24.05 -38.46 45.14
N LYS A 3 23.63 -38.97 43.98
CA LYS A 3 24.24 -38.86 42.65
C LYS A 3 23.97 -37.48 41.99
N LEU A 4 24.96 -37.03 41.19
CA LEU A 4 24.89 -36.65 39.76
C LEU A 4 23.94 -35.53 39.27
N ASN A 5 24.56 -34.54 38.61
CA ASN A 5 24.15 -33.69 37.46
C ASN A 5 22.81 -32.93 37.48
N SER A 6 22.87 -31.67 37.02
CA SER A 6 22.05 -31.13 35.91
C SER A 6 22.31 -29.62 35.80
N LEU A 7 23.37 -29.15 35.13
CA LEU A 7 23.36 -28.72 33.72
C LEU A 7 21.96 -28.44 33.13
N CYS A 8 21.18 -27.54 33.76
CA CYS A 8 19.88 -27.11 33.25
C CYS A 8 19.59 -25.62 33.53
N HIS A 9 20.57 -24.74 33.26
CA HIS A 9 20.34 -23.28 33.25
C HIS A 9 20.61 -22.64 31.89
N LEU A 10 20.79 -23.45 30.84
CA LEU A 10 21.08 -22.97 29.50
C LEU A 10 19.95 -23.36 28.52
N LEU A 11 18.67 -23.09 28.83
CA LEU A 11 17.58 -23.41 27.89
C LEU A 11 16.21 -22.76 28.22
N VAL A 12 16.10 -21.47 28.58
CA VAL A 12 14.77 -20.79 28.58
C VAL A 12 14.79 -19.28 28.24
N ILE A 13 15.68 -18.81 27.36
CA ILE A 13 15.48 -17.48 26.72
C ILE A 13 15.73 -17.57 25.21
N LEU A 14 15.14 -18.59 24.59
CA LEU A 14 14.70 -18.53 23.21
C LEU A 14 13.18 -18.69 23.26
N HIS A 15 12.50 -17.70 23.83
CA HIS A 15 11.16 -17.45 23.34
C HIS A 15 11.40 -16.96 21.91
N PRO A 16 10.95 -17.68 20.86
CA PRO A 16 10.79 -17.00 19.60
C PRO A 16 9.79 -15.91 19.96
N PHE A 17 10.26 -14.67 19.99
CA PHE A 17 9.40 -13.54 19.78
C PHE A 17 8.91 -13.77 18.35
N TRP A 18 7.89 -14.63 18.24
CA TRP A 18 7.00 -14.68 17.11
C TRP A 18 6.42 -13.28 17.10
N LEU A 19 7.14 -12.34 16.47
CA LEU A 19 6.51 -11.33 15.68
C LEU A 19 5.63 -12.14 14.73
N SER A 20 4.39 -12.35 15.15
CA SER A 20 3.29 -12.46 14.22
C SER A 20 3.26 -11.11 13.52
N LEU A 21 4.18 -10.92 12.57
CA LEU A 21 3.99 -9.96 11.51
C LEU A 21 2.76 -10.52 10.82
N ALA A 22 1.59 -9.96 11.15
CA ALA A 22 0.46 -10.12 10.26
C ALA A 22 0.96 -9.56 8.93
N ALA A 23 1.37 -10.45 8.03
CA ALA A 23 1.58 -10.08 6.65
C ALA A 23 0.28 -9.41 6.25
N ALA A 24 0.35 -8.11 5.93
CA ALA A 24 -0.78 -7.43 5.33
C ALA A 24 -1.24 -8.34 4.20
N ALA A 25 -2.52 -8.73 4.19
CA ALA A 25 -3.04 -9.61 3.15
C ALA A 25 -2.85 -8.91 1.81
N GLU A 26 -1.77 -9.28 1.12
CA GLU A 26 -1.37 -8.70 -0.15
C GLU A 26 -2.34 -9.22 -1.20
N SER A 27 -3.25 -8.35 -1.66
CA SER A 27 -4.15 -8.69 -2.76
C SER A 27 -3.56 -8.17 -4.06
N THR A 28 -2.69 -8.96 -4.68
CA THR A 28 -2.24 -8.71 -6.04
C THR A 28 -3.43 -8.77 -6.99
N ILE A 29 -3.60 -7.73 -7.80
CA ILE A 29 -4.69 -7.56 -8.74
C ILE A 29 -4.20 -7.93 -10.14
N ASN A 30 -4.66 -9.06 -10.64
CA ASN A 30 -4.28 -9.54 -11.98
C ASN A 30 -5.24 -9.08 -13.09
N TYR A 31 -6.44 -8.61 -12.73
CA TYR A 31 -7.49 -8.23 -13.68
C TYR A 31 -8.26 -7.02 -13.14
N LEU A 32 -8.55 -6.05 -14.02
CA LEU A 32 -9.42 -4.91 -13.73
C LEU A 32 -10.63 -4.92 -14.67
N PRO A 33 -11.86 -4.67 -14.17
CA PRO A 33 -13.01 -4.45 -15.03
C PRO A 33 -12.73 -3.32 -16.04
N GLY A 34 -12.93 -3.62 -17.32
CA GLY A 34 -12.70 -2.67 -18.41
C GLY A 34 -11.29 -2.72 -19.02
N PHE A 35 -10.32 -3.42 -18.41
CA PHE A 35 -9.02 -3.69 -19.02
C PHE A 35 -9.09 -4.99 -19.83
N ASP A 36 -8.55 -4.99 -21.05
CA ASP A 36 -8.56 -6.18 -21.91
C ASP A 36 -7.44 -7.15 -21.53
N GLY A 37 -7.81 -8.32 -21.02
CA GLY A 37 -6.87 -9.35 -20.57
C GLY A 37 -6.26 -9.12 -19.18
N PRO A 38 -5.24 -9.92 -18.80
CA PRO A 38 -4.50 -9.72 -17.56
C PRO A 38 -3.69 -8.41 -17.59
N LEU A 39 -3.48 -7.81 -16.43
CA LEU A 39 -2.65 -6.61 -16.32
C LEU A 39 -1.19 -6.93 -16.69
N PRO A 40 -0.53 -6.12 -17.54
CA PRO A 40 0.88 -6.31 -17.88
C PRO A 40 1.83 -5.67 -16.85
N PHE A 41 1.32 -5.35 -15.65
CA PHE A 41 2.05 -4.72 -14.55
C PHE A 41 1.49 -5.25 -13.22
N ASP A 42 2.34 -5.27 -12.19
CA ASP A 42 1.93 -5.72 -10.86
C ASP A 42 1.25 -4.56 -10.12
N LEU A 43 -0.04 -4.74 -9.81
CA LEU A 43 -0.82 -3.82 -9.02
C LEU A 43 -1.24 -4.51 -7.73
N GLU A 44 -0.93 -3.88 -6.60
CA GLU A 44 -1.37 -4.29 -5.28
C GLU A 44 -2.23 -3.18 -4.67
N THR A 45 -3.16 -3.57 -3.82
CA THR A 45 -3.95 -2.62 -3.02
C THR A 45 -4.10 -3.14 -1.62
N GLY A 46 -4.28 -2.24 -0.66
CA GLY A 46 -4.48 -2.64 0.72
C GLY A 46 -4.69 -1.46 1.65
N TYR A 47 -4.73 -1.77 2.94
CA TYR A 47 -4.85 -0.79 4.00
C TYR A 47 -3.63 -0.86 4.92
N ILE A 48 -3.17 0.30 5.36
CA ILE A 48 -2.20 0.42 6.45
C ILE A 48 -2.87 1.21 7.58
N GLY A 49 -2.98 0.56 8.74
CA GLY A 49 -3.44 1.19 9.96
C GLY A 49 -2.41 2.16 10.52
N VAL A 50 -2.84 3.38 10.82
CA VAL A 50 -2.07 4.44 11.48
C VAL A 50 -2.88 5.05 12.63
N GLY A 51 -2.22 5.79 13.51
CA GLY A 51 -2.78 6.18 14.81
C GLY A 51 -2.36 5.24 15.93
N GLU A 52 -2.59 5.63 17.18
CA GLU A 52 -2.14 4.87 18.36
C GLU A 52 -2.80 3.49 18.45
N ALA A 53 -4.05 3.38 18.00
CA ALA A 53 -4.85 2.16 18.00
C ALA A 53 -5.14 1.65 16.57
N GLU A 54 -4.38 2.10 15.58
CA GLU A 54 -4.62 1.81 14.15
C GLU A 54 -6.05 2.19 13.72
N GLU A 55 -6.56 3.26 14.32
CA GLU A 55 -7.93 3.70 14.15
C GLU A 55 -8.18 4.39 12.80
N VAL A 56 -7.11 4.80 12.12
CA VAL A 56 -7.13 5.34 10.75
C VAL A 56 -6.58 4.30 9.79
N GLN A 57 -7.38 3.87 8.83
CA GLN A 57 -6.99 2.92 7.79
C GLN A 57 -6.76 3.68 6.49
N LEU A 58 -5.50 3.84 6.11
CA LEU A 58 -5.12 4.50 4.85
C LEU A 58 -5.06 3.47 3.73
N PHE A 59 -5.88 3.67 2.71
CA PHE A 59 -5.86 2.86 1.51
C PHE A 59 -4.73 3.28 0.58
N TYR A 60 -4.09 2.28 -0.04
CA TYR A 60 -3.04 2.50 -1.02
C TYR A 60 -3.25 1.66 -2.28
N TYR A 61 -2.71 2.18 -3.37
CA TYR A 61 -2.39 1.45 -4.59
C TYR A 61 -0.88 1.40 -4.70
N PHE A 62 -0.32 0.22 -4.94
CA PHE A 62 1.09 0.05 -5.19
C PHE A 62 1.29 -0.57 -6.58
N VAL A 63 2.13 0.05 -7.40
CA VAL A 63 2.51 -0.48 -8.70
C VAL A 63 4.02 -0.66 -8.73
N LYS A 64 4.49 -1.89 -8.97
CA LYS A 64 5.91 -2.19 -9.09
C LYS A 64 6.48 -1.56 -10.35
N SER A 65 7.77 -1.20 -10.31
CA SER A 65 8.48 -0.80 -11.53
C SER A 65 8.42 -1.92 -12.56
N GLU A 66 8.05 -1.57 -13.79
CA GLU A 66 8.01 -2.51 -14.91
C GLU A 66 9.41 -2.82 -15.48
N ARG A 67 10.46 -2.14 -15.01
CA ARG A 67 11.85 -2.34 -15.46
C ARG A 67 12.62 -3.24 -14.50
N ASN A 68 12.97 -2.73 -13.32
CA ASN A 68 13.63 -3.52 -12.28
C ASN A 68 13.17 -3.04 -10.90
N PRO A 69 12.11 -3.62 -10.31
CA PRO A 69 11.54 -3.13 -9.06
C PRO A 69 12.48 -3.23 -7.85
N GLU A 70 13.52 -4.07 -7.90
CA GLU A 70 14.53 -4.18 -6.83
C GLU A 70 15.56 -3.04 -6.85
N GLU A 71 15.84 -2.47 -8.02
CA GLU A 71 16.85 -1.41 -8.20
C GLU A 71 16.24 -0.02 -8.44
N ASP A 72 15.04 0.02 -8.99
CA ASP A 72 14.35 1.25 -9.36
C ASP A 72 13.83 1.99 -8.12
N PRO A 73 13.77 3.33 -8.16
CA PRO A 73 13.33 4.12 -7.02
C PRO A 73 11.87 3.84 -6.65
N LEU A 74 11.58 3.96 -5.35
CA LEU A 74 10.23 4.01 -4.81
C LEU A 74 9.75 5.46 -4.70
N LEU A 75 8.61 5.78 -5.33
CA LEU A 75 7.99 7.10 -5.29
C LEU A 75 6.67 7.07 -4.53
N LEU A 76 6.46 8.05 -3.66
CA LEU A 76 5.17 8.31 -3.03
C LEU A 76 4.41 9.38 -3.84
N TRP A 77 3.17 9.07 -4.21
CA TRP A 77 2.26 9.99 -4.86
C TRP A 77 1.14 10.45 -3.92
N LEU A 78 0.95 11.76 -3.82
CA LEU A 78 -0.09 12.39 -3.01
C LEU A 78 -0.90 13.35 -3.89
N THR A 79 -2.18 13.04 -4.10
CA THR A 79 -3.10 13.99 -4.72
C THR A 79 -3.56 15.04 -3.69
N GLY A 80 -3.61 16.29 -4.13
CA GLY A 80 -4.02 17.43 -3.31
C GLY A 80 -5.55 17.58 -3.14
N GLY A 81 -6.02 18.82 -3.03
CA GLY A 81 -7.43 19.15 -2.82
C GLY A 81 -7.60 20.19 -1.72
N PRO A 82 -7.69 19.79 -0.43
CA PRO A 82 -7.48 18.45 0.15
C PRO A 82 -8.66 17.48 -0.04
N GLY A 83 -8.40 16.17 0.05
CA GLY A 83 -9.44 15.14 0.05
C GLY A 83 -9.73 14.49 -1.31
N CYS A 84 -8.98 14.84 -2.36
CA CYS A 84 -9.09 14.16 -3.65
C CYS A 84 -8.29 12.85 -3.61
N SER A 85 -8.89 11.77 -4.12
CA SER A 85 -8.25 10.45 -4.13
C SER A 85 -7.03 10.41 -5.03
N SER A 86 -5.99 9.69 -4.60
CA SER A 86 -4.79 9.44 -5.41
C SER A 86 -5.04 8.45 -6.55
N PHE A 87 -6.24 7.85 -6.62
CA PHE A 87 -6.72 7.20 -7.84
C PHE A 87 -6.69 8.13 -9.05
N SER A 88 -6.83 9.45 -8.85
CA SER A 88 -6.69 10.43 -9.93
C SER A 88 -5.30 10.39 -10.56
N GLY A 89 -4.25 10.40 -9.73
CA GLY A 89 -2.86 10.25 -10.17
C GLY A 89 -2.62 8.91 -10.88
N LEU A 90 -3.21 7.83 -10.36
CA LEU A 90 -3.10 6.49 -10.92
C LEU A 90 -3.74 6.38 -12.32
N ALA A 91 -4.97 6.88 -12.49
CA ALA A 91 -5.78 6.62 -13.69
C ALA A 91 -5.80 7.75 -14.73
N TYR A 92 -5.43 8.97 -14.35
CA TYR A 92 -5.50 10.15 -15.23
C TYR A 92 -4.17 10.86 -15.43
N GLU A 93 -3.15 10.56 -14.63
CA GLU A 93 -1.87 11.28 -14.69
C GLU A 93 -0.71 10.34 -15.02
N VAL A 94 -0.14 9.67 -14.03
CA VAL A 94 1.19 9.05 -14.12
C VAL A 94 1.19 7.53 -14.00
N GLY A 95 0.04 6.91 -13.73
CA GLY A 95 -0.04 5.46 -13.55
C GLY A 95 -0.11 4.64 -14.84
N PRO A 96 -0.12 3.30 -14.71
CA PRO A 96 0.13 2.34 -15.80
C PRO A 96 -1.08 2.09 -16.69
N PHE A 97 -2.25 2.63 -16.34
CA PHE A 97 -3.46 2.54 -17.15
C PHE A 97 -4.19 3.88 -17.15
N ARG A 98 -5.09 4.04 -18.12
CA ARG A 98 -5.97 5.19 -18.22
C ARG A 98 -7.31 4.80 -18.81
N PHE A 99 -8.32 5.62 -18.58
CA PHE A 99 -9.57 5.50 -19.30
C PHE A 99 -9.38 5.81 -20.78
N GLN A 100 -9.94 4.97 -21.64
CA GLN A 100 -10.02 5.25 -23.07
C GLN A 100 -10.92 6.47 -23.28
N GLN A 101 -10.43 7.45 -24.04
CA GLN A 101 -11.21 8.62 -24.41
C GLN A 101 -12.17 8.24 -25.54
N ALA A 102 -13.36 7.77 -25.15
CA ALA A 102 -14.46 7.43 -26.02
C ALA A 102 -15.76 7.98 -25.45
N GLU A 103 -16.76 8.16 -26.30
CA GLU A 103 -18.09 8.57 -25.84
C GLU A 103 -18.69 7.47 -24.94
N TYR A 104 -19.25 7.87 -23.79
CA TYR A 104 -19.82 6.93 -22.84
C TYR A 104 -21.09 6.30 -23.43
N ASN A 105 -21.03 5.00 -23.69
CA ASN A 105 -22.11 4.23 -24.31
C ASN A 105 -23.04 3.55 -23.29
N GLY A 106 -22.89 3.82 -21.99
CA GLY A 106 -23.67 3.19 -20.92
C GLY A 106 -23.12 1.84 -20.43
N THR A 107 -21.98 1.39 -20.95
CA THR A 107 -21.30 0.15 -20.51
C THR A 107 -20.08 0.46 -19.63
N LEU A 108 -19.39 -0.57 -19.12
CA LEU A 108 -18.15 -0.38 -18.37
C LEU A 108 -17.14 0.45 -19.18
N PRO A 109 -16.55 1.52 -18.60
CA PRO A 109 -15.49 2.26 -19.26
C PRO A 109 -14.31 1.34 -19.62
N THR A 110 -13.78 1.49 -20.82
CA THR A 110 -12.59 0.76 -21.24
C THR A 110 -11.34 1.39 -20.62
N LEU A 111 -10.50 0.56 -20.03
CA LEU A 111 -9.17 0.90 -19.55
C LEU A 111 -8.14 0.44 -20.58
N VAL A 112 -7.16 1.28 -20.84
CA VAL A 112 -6.05 1.00 -21.76
C VAL A 112 -4.73 1.21 -21.05
N TYR A 113 -3.74 0.42 -21.44
CA TYR A 113 -2.37 0.57 -20.94
C TYR A 113 -1.79 1.96 -21.26
N ASN A 114 -1.07 2.56 -20.31
CA ASN A 114 -0.39 3.83 -20.47
C ASN A 114 1.12 3.61 -20.71
N PRO A 115 1.61 3.70 -21.97
CA PRO A 115 3.03 3.49 -22.26
C PRO A 115 3.96 4.57 -21.71
N ASN A 116 3.40 5.71 -21.28
CA ASN A 116 4.15 6.85 -20.72
C ASN A 116 4.07 6.91 -19.19
N SER A 117 3.65 5.82 -18.55
CA SER A 117 3.57 5.72 -17.10
C SER A 117 4.92 5.94 -16.44
N TRP A 118 4.92 6.57 -15.26
CA TRP A 118 6.13 6.68 -14.43
C TRP A 118 6.55 5.32 -13.86
N THR A 119 5.63 4.34 -13.82
CA THR A 119 5.91 2.96 -13.41
C THR A 119 6.85 2.23 -14.36
N LYS A 120 7.17 2.81 -15.52
CA LYS A 120 8.21 2.28 -16.41
C LYS A 120 9.62 2.28 -15.80
N VAL A 121 9.88 3.12 -14.80
CA VAL A 121 11.23 3.33 -14.25
C VAL A 121 11.23 3.51 -12.72
N ALA A 122 10.10 3.30 -12.06
CA ALA A 122 9.95 3.50 -10.63
C ALA A 122 8.80 2.64 -10.08
N SER A 123 8.95 2.15 -8.87
CA SER A 123 7.83 1.59 -8.10
C SER A 123 7.07 2.75 -7.47
N MET A 124 5.74 2.74 -7.48
CA MET A 124 4.93 3.89 -7.06
C MET A 124 3.86 3.48 -6.04
N ILE A 125 3.78 4.23 -4.93
CA ILE A 125 2.71 4.13 -3.94
C ILE A 125 1.80 5.35 -4.07
N PHE A 126 0.52 5.13 -4.36
CA PHE A 126 -0.53 6.13 -4.36
C PHE A 126 -1.35 5.96 -3.09
N ILE A 127 -1.46 7.00 -2.28
CA ILE A 127 -2.12 6.95 -0.96
C ILE A 127 -3.35 7.86 -0.98
N ASP A 128 -4.49 7.32 -0.55
CA ASP A 128 -5.67 8.12 -0.27
C ASP A 128 -5.51 8.81 1.10
N SER A 129 -5.15 10.09 1.09
CA SER A 129 -4.90 10.89 2.30
C SER A 129 -5.44 12.31 2.14
N PRO A 130 -6.01 12.92 3.19
CA PRO A 130 -6.15 12.42 4.57
C PRO A 130 -7.24 11.35 4.72
N VAL A 131 -7.44 10.84 5.94
CA VAL A 131 -8.54 9.91 6.25
C VAL A 131 -9.90 10.46 5.80
N GLY A 132 -10.75 9.60 5.22
CA GLY A 132 -12.00 10.00 4.55
C GLY A 132 -11.84 10.31 3.06
N THR A 133 -10.61 10.34 2.54
CA THR A 133 -10.32 10.43 1.11
C THR A 133 -10.46 9.06 0.45
N GLY A 134 -11.13 9.00 -0.71
CA GLY A 134 -11.24 7.77 -1.50
C GLY A 134 -11.73 6.59 -0.67
N PHE A 135 -10.89 5.55 -0.54
CA PHE A 135 -11.21 4.36 0.25
C PHE A 135 -10.71 4.40 1.71
N SER A 136 -9.95 5.42 2.12
CA SER A 136 -9.42 5.53 3.48
C SER A 136 -10.52 5.87 4.50
N TYR A 137 -10.53 5.18 5.64
CA TYR A 137 -11.62 5.27 6.64
C TYR A 137 -11.12 5.20 8.09
N VAL A 138 -12.04 5.39 9.04
CA VAL A 138 -11.78 5.20 10.49
C VAL A 138 -12.55 4.02 11.07
N THR A 139 -11.93 3.27 11.98
CA THR A 139 -12.56 2.10 12.63
C THR A 139 -13.34 2.46 13.90
N THR A 140 -13.06 3.62 14.52
CA THR A 140 -13.73 4.09 15.75
C THR A 140 -14.42 5.45 15.56
N ASN A 141 -15.38 5.77 16.42
CA ASN A 141 -16.27 6.91 16.23
C ASN A 141 -15.54 8.27 16.41
N SER A 142 -15.37 8.97 15.28
CA SER A 142 -15.16 10.41 15.03
C SER A 142 -14.04 11.20 15.71
N SER A 143 -13.41 10.77 16.80
CA SER A 143 -12.29 11.52 17.41
C SER A 143 -10.99 11.46 16.59
N ALA A 144 -10.84 10.43 15.74
CA ALA A 144 -9.70 10.24 14.84
C ALA A 144 -9.75 11.13 13.58
N ILE A 145 -10.94 11.67 13.24
CA ILE A 145 -11.10 12.59 12.11
C ILE A 145 -10.85 14.00 12.61
N ARG A 146 -9.59 14.30 12.94
CA ARG A 146 -9.15 15.66 13.22
C ARG A 146 -8.47 16.22 11.97
N PRO A 147 -9.16 17.08 11.20
CA PRO A 147 -8.52 17.72 10.05
C PRO A 147 -7.38 18.62 10.52
N GLY A 148 -6.27 18.60 9.80
CA GLY A 148 -5.14 19.48 10.05
C GLY A 148 -3.84 18.91 9.49
N ASP A 149 -3.01 19.80 8.96
CA ASP A 149 -1.76 19.44 8.27
C ASP A 149 -0.82 18.63 9.17
N ILE A 150 -0.72 18.98 10.45
CA ILE A 150 0.13 18.27 11.43
C ILE A 150 -0.32 16.82 11.59
N VAL A 151 -1.63 16.58 11.69
CA VAL A 151 -2.19 15.23 11.84
C VAL A 151 -2.00 14.44 10.56
N GLN A 152 -2.26 15.06 9.40
CA GLN A 152 -2.08 14.44 8.09
C GLN A 152 -0.62 14.04 7.84
N VAL A 153 0.33 14.93 8.11
CA VAL A 153 1.76 14.63 7.97
C VAL A 153 2.18 13.52 8.93
N SER A 154 1.71 13.54 10.18
CA SER A 154 1.98 12.48 11.15
C SER A 154 1.47 11.11 10.67
N HIS A 155 0.25 11.05 10.11
CA HIS A 155 -0.30 9.82 9.55
C HIS A 155 0.47 9.35 8.31
N ALA A 156 0.86 10.25 7.41
CA ALA A 156 1.65 9.92 6.22
C ALA A 156 3.05 9.41 6.58
N GLN A 157 3.69 10.00 7.61
CA GLN A 157 4.98 9.54 8.12
C GLN A 157 4.87 8.14 8.74
N GLU A 158 3.84 7.90 9.56
CA GLU A 158 3.62 6.58 10.15
C GLU A 158 3.28 5.52 9.10
N PHE A 159 2.48 5.89 8.09
CA PHE A 159 2.22 5.06 6.92
C PHE A 159 3.52 4.63 6.24
N LEU A 160 4.40 5.58 5.90
CA LEU A 160 5.68 5.29 5.26
C LEU A 160 6.57 4.39 6.12
N ARG A 161 6.61 4.64 7.44
CA ARG A 161 7.39 3.82 8.37
C ARG A 161 6.90 2.37 8.38
N ARG A 162 5.59 2.15 8.37
CA ARG A 162 4.97 0.82 8.33
C ARG A 162 5.17 0.15 6.98
N VAL A 163 4.92 0.85 5.88
CA VAL A 163 5.17 0.33 4.53
C VAL A 163 6.64 -0.05 4.36
N SER A 164 7.60 0.72 4.88
CA SER A 164 9.02 0.36 4.80
C SER A 164 9.35 -0.97 5.51
N ILE A 165 8.65 -1.27 6.61
CA ILE A 165 8.79 -2.56 7.32
C ILE A 165 8.23 -3.70 6.46
N PHE A 166 7.15 -3.46 5.70
CA PHE A 166 6.57 -4.43 4.78
C PHE A 166 7.27 -4.49 3.40
N ALA A 167 7.98 -3.44 3.00
CA ALA A 167 8.64 -3.34 1.70
C ALA A 167 9.77 -4.37 1.55
N SER A 168 10.39 -4.79 2.66
CA SER A 168 11.32 -5.93 2.63
C SER A 168 10.67 -7.24 2.20
N PHE A 169 9.33 -7.37 2.24
CA PHE A 169 8.61 -8.52 1.68
C PHE A 169 8.08 -8.24 0.27
N MET A 170 7.59 -7.03 0.02
CA MET A 170 7.03 -6.58 -1.26
C MET A 170 8.03 -6.67 -2.45
N PHE A 171 9.33 -6.58 -2.18
CA PHE A 171 10.40 -6.64 -3.18
C PHE A 171 11.22 -7.94 -3.17
N LEU A 172 11.01 -8.88 -2.22
CA LEU A 172 11.89 -10.05 -2.05
C LEU A 172 11.27 -11.41 -2.42
N GLU A 173 10.02 -11.46 -2.90
CA GLU A 173 9.38 -12.72 -3.34
C GLU A 173 9.33 -12.92 -4.87
N SER A 174 10.31 -12.40 -5.63
CA SER A 174 10.46 -12.72 -7.08
C SER A 174 11.28 -13.98 -7.34
#